data_AF-A0A7S7RMZ2-F1
#
_entry.id   AF-A0A7S7RMZ2-F1
#
_cell.length_a   1.000
_cell.length_b   1.000
_cell.length_c   1.000
_cell.angle_alpha   90.00
_cell.angle_beta   90.00
_cell.angle_gamma   90.00
#
_symmetry.space_group_name_H-M   'P 1'
#
loop_
_entity.id
_entity.type
_entity.pdbx_description
1 polymer ?
#
loop_
_entity_poly.entity_id
_entity_poly.type
_entity_poly.pdbx_seq_one_letter_code
_entity_poly.pdbx_strand_id
1 'polypeptide(L)'
;MKKSLLIIISILQLACASDSYYYHNNQKVYLIPYNISLRSSSNIDYYQNEKGVVLGITDKLIVKLKNDISINNLLSKFNISIEKNLDKNLYLLKTTDKSLTIDISNRLTEKEYVEYAHPNFIKKRIRR
;
A
#
# COMPACT_ATOMS: atom_id res chain seq x y z
N MET A 1 5.05 39.02 37.83
CA MET A 1 5.50 37.61 37.92
C MET A 1 4.96 36.87 36.71
N LYS A 2 5.76 36.79 35.64
CA LYS A 2 5.36 36.31 34.31
C LYS A 2 6.29 35.18 33.86
N LYS A 3 6.28 34.01 34.52
CA LYS A 3 7.14 32.88 34.10
C LYS A 3 6.56 31.53 34.52
N SER A 4 5.35 31.20 34.09
CA SER A 4 4.82 29.84 34.37
C SER A 4 3.85 29.30 33.32
N LEU A 5 3.85 29.81 32.08
CA LEU A 5 2.86 29.42 31.05
C LEU A 5 3.50 28.88 29.77
N LEU A 6 4.58 28.10 29.88
CA LEU A 6 5.36 27.65 28.71
C LEU A 6 5.81 26.18 28.76
N ILE A 7 5.14 25.31 29.54
CA ILE A 7 5.54 23.89 29.69
C ILE A 7 4.47 22.89 29.20
N ILE A 8 3.30 23.33 28.74
CA ILE A 8 2.20 22.40 28.38
C ILE A 8 2.17 22.04 26.86
N ILE A 9 2.95 22.69 26.01
CA ILE A 9 2.88 22.50 24.54
C ILE A 9 3.84 21.40 24.00
N SER A 10 4.60 20.71 24.86
CA SER A 10 5.67 19.81 24.41
C SER A 10 5.28 18.32 24.31
N ILE A 11 4.04 17.92 24.62
CA ILE A 11 3.66 16.50 24.70
C ILE A 11 2.80 16.01 23.51
N LEU A 12 2.41 16.89 22.57
CA LEU A 12 1.62 16.47 21.40
C LEU A 12 2.45 16.01 20.18
N GLN A 13 3.69 15.59 20.39
CA GLN A 13 4.49 15.00 19.32
C GLN A 13 4.44 13.47 19.39
N LEU A 14 3.99 12.87 18.28
CA LEU A 14 4.41 11.55 17.77
C LEU A 14 3.57 10.32 18.10
N ALA A 15 2.23 10.44 18.11
CA ALA A 15 1.41 9.34 17.63
C ALA A 15 1.26 9.43 16.09
N CYS A 16 2.38 9.44 15.35
CA CYS A 16 2.35 9.18 13.91
C CYS A 16 2.18 7.68 13.71
N ALA A 17 1.01 7.14 14.04
CA ALA A 17 0.59 5.89 13.43
C ALA A 17 0.48 6.18 11.93
N SER A 18 1.40 5.63 11.13
CA SER A 18 1.25 5.66 9.68
C SER A 18 0.06 4.78 9.36
N ASP A 19 -1.10 5.40 9.15
CA ASP A 19 -2.29 4.70 8.71
C ASP A 19 -1.96 3.97 7.41
N SER A 20 -1.99 2.64 7.46
CA SER A 20 -1.89 1.82 6.26
C SER A 20 -3.26 1.83 5.58
N TYR A 21 -3.33 2.19 4.31
CA TYR A 21 -4.58 2.18 3.54
C TYR A 21 -4.30 1.85 2.08
N TYR A 22 -5.33 1.45 1.34
CA TYR A 22 -5.27 1.34 -0.12
C TYR A 22 -6.51 1.96 -0.75
N TYR A 23 -6.44 2.28 -2.04
CA TYR A 23 -7.60 2.77 -2.79
C TYR A 23 -8.43 1.62 -3.36
N HIS A 24 -9.72 1.64 -3.09
CA HIS A 24 -10.72 0.78 -3.74
C HIS A 24 -11.87 1.64 -4.24
N ASN A 25 -12.16 1.62 -5.54
CA ASN A 25 -13.18 2.47 -6.16
C ASN A 25 -13.04 3.95 -5.75
N ASN A 26 -11.81 4.47 -5.80
CA ASN A 26 -11.45 5.84 -5.42
C ASN A 26 -11.70 6.20 -3.94
N GLN A 27 -11.99 5.22 -3.09
CA GLN A 27 -12.15 5.40 -1.65
C GLN A 27 -10.98 4.77 -0.90
N LYS A 28 -10.54 5.44 0.18
CA LYS A 28 -9.52 4.87 1.07
C LYS A 28 -10.14 3.76 1.90
N VAL A 29 -9.45 2.62 1.94
CA VAL A 29 -9.77 1.49 2.82
C VAL A 29 -8.61 1.32 3.79
N TYR A 30 -8.87 1.61 5.06
CA TYR A 30 -7.88 1.50 6.11
C TYR A 30 -7.57 0.03 6.44
N LEU A 31 -6.30 -0.20 6.78
CA LEU A 31 -5.69 -1.48 7.04
C LEU A 31 -5.03 -1.45 8.41
N ILE A 32 -5.33 -2.45 9.22
CA ILE A 32 -4.71 -2.66 10.52
C ILE A 32 -3.85 -3.92 10.41
N PRO A 33 -2.59 -3.92 10.90
CA PRO A 33 -1.76 -5.12 10.91
C PRO A 33 -2.49 -6.29 11.60
N TYR A 34 -2.48 -7.46 10.96
CA TYR A 34 -3.18 -8.66 11.42
C TYR A 34 -2.19 -9.80 11.67
N ASN A 35 -1.87 -10.03 12.93
CA ASN A 35 -0.95 -11.09 13.33
C ASN A 35 -1.62 -12.46 13.25
N ILE A 36 -1.22 -13.27 12.27
CA ILE A 36 -1.66 -14.67 12.16
C ILE A 36 -0.63 -15.55 12.85
N SER A 37 -1.03 -16.30 13.87
CA SER A 37 -0.20 -17.29 14.57
C SER A 37 0.16 -18.53 13.73
N LEU A 38 -0.28 -18.58 12.47
CA LEU A 38 -0.05 -19.70 11.56
C LEU A 38 1.27 -19.50 10.83
N ARG A 39 2.25 -20.40 11.04
CA ARG A 39 3.47 -20.64 10.24
C ARG A 39 3.67 -19.57 9.16
N SER A 40 4.05 -18.36 9.57
CA SER A 40 4.01 -17.23 8.65
C SER A 40 5.10 -17.47 7.61
N SER A 41 4.70 -17.51 6.34
CA SER A 41 5.70 -17.32 5.30
C SER A 41 6.24 -15.91 5.51
N SER A 42 7.53 -15.76 5.78
CA SER A 42 8.20 -14.47 6.01
C SER A 42 7.92 -13.43 4.92
N ASN A 43 7.47 -13.88 3.75
CA ASN A 43 7.22 -13.05 2.59
C ASN A 43 5.82 -12.43 2.46
N ILE A 44 4.88 -12.66 3.40
CA ILE A 44 3.52 -12.08 3.34
C ILE A 44 3.21 -11.32 4.63
N ASP A 45 2.88 -10.04 4.48
CA ASP A 45 2.33 -9.22 5.57
C ASP A 45 0.81 -9.26 5.52
N TYR A 46 0.17 -9.51 6.66
CA TYR A 46 -1.28 -9.60 6.73
C TYR A 46 -1.86 -8.37 7.40
N TYR A 47 -2.98 -7.91 6.83
CA TYR A 47 -3.74 -6.78 7.31
C TYR A 47 -5.22 -7.16 7.38
N GLN A 48 -5.96 -6.48 8.22
CA GLN A 48 -7.41 -6.57 8.31
C GLN A 48 -8.01 -5.19 8.02
N ASN A 49 -9.09 -5.14 7.23
CA ASN A 49 -9.84 -3.92 7.04
C ASN A 49 -10.98 -3.77 8.06
N GLU A 50 -11.64 -2.62 8.06
CA GLU A 50 -12.78 -2.31 8.93
C GLU A 50 -13.96 -3.30 8.83
N LYS A 51 -14.08 -4.00 7.69
CA LYS A 51 -15.12 -5.03 7.45
C LYS A 51 -14.70 -6.42 7.96
N GLY A 52 -13.56 -6.51 8.64
CA GLY A 52 -13.00 -7.74 9.15
C GLY A 52 -12.34 -8.64 8.09
N VAL A 53 -12.17 -8.17 6.85
CA VAL A 53 -11.55 -8.94 5.76
C VAL A 53 -10.03 -8.95 5.93
N VAL A 54 -9.44 -10.14 5.94
CA VAL A 54 -7.99 -10.34 6.01
C VAL A 54 -7.38 -10.36 4.61
N LEU A 55 -6.35 -9.55 4.39
CA LEU A 55 -5.64 -9.35 3.14
C LEU A 55 -4.15 -9.60 3.35
N GLY A 56 -3.55 -10.51 2.57
CA GLY A 56 -2.11 -10.68 2.50
C GLY A 56 -1.50 -9.75 1.44
N ILE A 57 -0.38 -9.11 1.76
CA ILE A 57 0.37 -8.21 0.89
C ILE A 57 1.80 -8.75 0.77
N THR A 58 2.31 -8.73 -0.45
CA THR A 58 3.68 -9.13 -0.82
C THR A 58 4.39 -7.94 -1.45
N ASP A 59 5.54 -8.16 -2.08
CA ASP A 59 6.29 -7.20 -2.89
C ASP A 59 5.66 -6.92 -4.27
N LYS A 60 4.38 -7.24 -4.47
CA LYS A 60 3.71 -7.17 -5.76
C LYS A 60 2.54 -6.21 -5.76
N LEU A 61 2.41 -5.46 -6.84
CA LEU A 61 1.27 -4.58 -7.08
C LEU A 61 0.82 -4.62 -8.55
N ILE A 62 -0.45 -4.32 -8.77
CA ILE A 62 -1.07 -4.27 -10.10
C ILE A 62 -1.27 -2.81 -10.46
N VAL A 63 -0.88 -2.42 -11.68
CA VAL A 63 -1.03 -1.06 -12.20
C VAL A 63 -1.67 -1.12 -13.57
N LYS A 64 -2.73 -0.33 -13.74
CA LYS A 64 -3.31 -0.01 -15.05
C LYS A 64 -2.96 1.43 -15.40
N LEU A 65 -2.32 1.61 -16.55
CA LEU A 65 -2.06 2.93 -17.12
C LEU A 65 -3.14 3.34 -18.11
N LYS A 66 -3.36 4.64 -18.23
CA LYS A 66 -4.15 5.21 -19.34
C LYS A 66 -3.43 4.97 -20.67
N ASN A 67 -4.16 5.10 -21.77
CA ASN A 67 -3.62 4.90 -23.12
C ASN A 67 -2.43 5.83 -23.40
N ASP A 68 -1.49 5.34 -24.22
CA ASP A 68 -0.34 6.07 -24.76
C ASP A 68 0.73 6.51 -23.73
N ILE A 69 0.68 5.95 -22.52
CA ILE A 69 1.69 6.20 -21.48
C ILE A 69 2.70 5.06 -21.43
N SER A 70 3.99 5.42 -21.51
CA SER A 70 5.09 4.46 -21.33
C SER A 70 5.32 4.14 -19.85
N ILE A 71 5.33 2.85 -19.52
CA ILE A 71 5.60 2.35 -18.16
C ILE A 71 7.04 2.65 -17.68
N ASN A 72 7.99 2.85 -18.60
CA ASN A 72 9.42 2.97 -18.29
C ASN A 72 9.73 4.11 -17.30
N ASN A 73 8.99 5.22 -17.37
CA ASN A 73 9.16 6.35 -16.46
C ASN A 73 8.74 6.02 -15.03
N LEU A 74 7.77 5.11 -14.84
CA LEU A 74 7.38 4.66 -13.49
C LEU A 74 8.44 3.73 -12.91
N LEU A 75 8.97 2.81 -13.72
CA LEU A 75 9.91 1.79 -13.27
C LEU A 75 11.15 2.41 -12.61
N SER A 76 11.74 3.40 -13.25
CA SER A 76 12.92 4.10 -12.73
C SER A 76 12.58 4.98 -11.52
N LYS A 77 11.47 5.73 -11.58
CA LYS A 77 11.09 6.68 -10.52
C LYS A 77 10.74 6.03 -9.19
N PHE A 78 10.14 4.86 -9.22
CA PHE A 78 9.71 4.13 -8.02
C PHE A 78 10.64 2.95 -7.68
N ASN A 79 11.71 2.74 -8.46
CA ASN A 79 12.60 1.59 -8.31
C ASN A 79 11.82 0.26 -8.28
N ILE A 80 10.95 0.07 -9.27
CA ILE A 80 10.10 -1.11 -9.42
C ILE A 80 10.39 -1.80 -10.76
N SER A 81 10.12 -3.10 -10.83
CA SER A 81 10.34 -3.90 -12.03
C SER A 81 9.04 -4.50 -12.54
N ILE A 82 8.96 -4.80 -13.84
CA ILE A 82 7.85 -5.53 -14.41
C ILE A 82 8.05 -7.01 -14.10
N GLU A 83 7.11 -7.62 -13.39
CA GLU A 83 7.08 -9.07 -13.23
C GLU A 83 6.32 -9.73 -14.38
N LYS A 84 5.18 -9.15 -14.78
CA LYS A 84 4.36 -9.69 -15.86
C LYS A 84 3.52 -8.60 -16.52
N ASN A 85 3.41 -8.67 -17.85
CA ASN A 85 2.37 -7.93 -18.59
C ASN A 85 1.08 -8.78 -18.59
N LEU A 86 0.00 -8.24 -18.02
CA LEU A 86 -1.27 -8.96 -17.87
C LEU A 86 -2.23 -8.67 -19.03
N ASP A 87 -2.23 -7.44 -19.54
CA ASP A 87 -3.07 -6.98 -20.64
C ASP A 87 -2.56 -5.61 -21.16
N LYS A 88 -3.18 -5.03 -22.20
CA LYS A 88 -2.85 -3.69 -22.69
C LYS A 88 -2.80 -2.68 -21.54
N ASN A 89 -1.63 -2.09 -21.30
CA ASN A 89 -1.36 -1.12 -20.23
C ASN A 89 -1.62 -1.64 -18.80
N LEU A 90 -1.76 -2.96 -18.59
CA LEU A 90 -1.99 -3.59 -17.30
C LEU A 90 -0.79 -4.45 -16.92
N TYR A 91 -0.13 -4.10 -15.83
CA TYR A 91 1.12 -4.72 -15.41
C TYR A 91 1.03 -5.25 -13.99
N LEU A 92 1.62 -6.42 -13.77
CA LEU A 92 2.06 -6.88 -12.46
C LEU A 92 3.49 -6.38 -12.26
N LEU A 93 3.67 -5.51 -11.27
CA LEU A 93 4.96 -4.93 -10.92
C LEU A 93 5.44 -5.50 -9.59
N LYS A 94 6.76 -5.52 -9.43
CA LYS A 94 7.45 -5.98 -8.24
C LYS A 94 8.28 -4.86 -7.63
N THR A 95 8.09 -4.61 -6.34
CA THR A 95 8.88 -3.67 -5.55
C THR A 95 10.19 -4.30 -5.10
N THR A 96 11.16 -3.46 -4.79
CA THR A 96 12.43 -3.90 -4.16
C THR A 96 12.25 -4.26 -2.70
N ASP A 97 11.30 -3.63 -2.02
CA ASP A 97 10.92 -3.90 -0.65
C ASP A 97 9.39 -4.03 -0.53
N LYS A 98 8.95 -5.11 0.10
CA LYS A 98 7.54 -5.38 0.42
C LYS A 98 6.92 -4.26 1.25
N SER A 99 7.67 -3.67 2.17
CA SER A 99 7.19 -2.59 3.06
C SER A 99 6.71 -1.36 2.27
N LEU A 100 7.24 -1.15 1.08
CA LEU A 100 6.92 -0.02 0.19
C LEU A 100 5.70 -0.28 -0.70
N THR A 101 5.18 -1.51 -0.75
CA THR A 101 4.13 -1.88 -1.71
C THR A 101 2.87 -1.03 -1.56
N ILE A 102 2.43 -0.81 -0.32
CA ILE A 102 1.27 0.04 -0.03
C ILE A 102 1.56 1.48 -0.45
N ASP A 103 2.67 2.07 0.00
CA ASP A 103 3.05 3.45 -0.32
C ASP A 103 3.13 3.70 -1.82
N ILE A 104 3.86 2.85 -2.54
CA ILE A 104 4.02 2.94 -3.99
C ILE A 104 2.66 2.84 -4.68
N SER A 105 1.80 1.89 -4.29
CA SER A 105 0.47 1.75 -4.89
C SER A 105 -0.41 3.00 -4.69
N ASN A 106 -0.34 3.62 -3.52
CA ASN A 106 -1.08 4.86 -3.22
C ASN A 106 -0.55 6.04 -4.04
N ARG A 107 0.78 6.23 -4.04
CA ARG A 107 1.44 7.31 -4.81
C ARG A 107 1.24 7.17 -6.31
N LEU A 108 1.08 5.95 -6.81
CA LEU A 108 0.75 5.67 -8.21
C LEU A 108 -0.71 6.01 -8.51
N THR A 109 -1.63 5.66 -7.61
CA THR A 109 -3.07 5.99 -7.78
C THR A 109 -3.30 7.49 -7.90
N GLU A 110 -2.48 8.31 -7.25
CA GLU A 110 -2.54 9.79 -7.35
C GLU A 110 -2.02 10.36 -8.68
N LYS A 111 -1.45 9.54 -9.57
CA LYS A 111 -0.93 10.02 -10.86
C LYS A 111 -2.03 10.06 -11.91
N GLU A 112 -2.14 11.20 -12.59
CA GLU A 112 -3.16 11.41 -13.63
C GLU A 112 -3.08 10.40 -14.78
N TYR A 113 -1.92 9.81 -15.04
CA TYR A 113 -1.71 8.81 -16.09
C TYR A 113 -1.96 7.36 -15.63
N VAL A 114 -2.29 7.15 -14.35
CA VAL A 114 -2.67 5.86 -13.79
C VAL A 114 -4.20 5.79 -13.72
N GLU A 115 -4.77 4.70 -14.21
CA GLU A 115 -6.20 4.43 -14.09
C GLU A 115 -6.52 3.84 -12.71
N TYR A 116 -5.72 2.87 -12.27
CA TYR A 116 -5.71 2.39 -10.90
C TYR A 116 -4.37 1.72 -10.57
N ALA A 117 -4.00 1.74 -9.29
CA ALA A 117 -2.91 0.94 -8.75
C ALA A 117 -3.31 0.36 -7.39
N HIS A 118 -3.03 -0.92 -7.16
CA HIS A 118 -3.31 -1.55 -5.87
C HIS A 118 -2.31 -2.67 -5.57
N PRO A 119 -2.07 -3.00 -4.29
CA PRO A 119 -1.31 -4.18 -3.94
C PRO A 119 -1.94 -5.45 -4.53
N ASN A 120 -1.13 -6.43 -4.88
CA ASN A 120 -1.62 -7.72 -5.34
C ASN A 120 -2.05 -8.55 -4.12
N PHE A 121 -3.30 -8.39 -3.70
CA PHE A 121 -3.82 -8.99 -2.48
C PHE A 121 -3.94 -10.51 -2.58
N ILE A 122 -3.35 -11.22 -1.61
CA ILE A 122 -3.60 -12.63 -1.37
C ILE A 122 -4.79 -12.75 -0.43
N LYS A 123 -5.95 -13.11 -0.98
CA LYS A 123 -7.15 -13.40 -0.18
C LYS A 123 -7.06 -14.82 0.35
N LYS A 124 -6.77 -14.98 1.64
CA LYS A 124 -6.93 -16.28 2.30
C LYS A 124 -8.42 -16.47 2.60
N ARG A 125 -9.08 -17.42 1.94
CA ARG A 125 -10.39 -17.89 2.39
C ARG A 125 -10.17 -18.63 3.71
N ILE A 126 -10.40 -17.97 4.84
CA ILE A 126 -10.57 -18.67 6.10
C ILE A 126 -11.91 -19.40 5.97
N ARG A 127 -11.87 -20.71 5.69
CA ARG A 127 -13.06 -21.56 5.80
C ARG A 127 -13.44 -21.57 7.28
N ARG A 128 -14.64 -21.04 7.58
CA ARG A 128 -15.29 -21.21 8.88
C ARG A 128 -15.72 -22.65 9.03
#